data_AF-A0A099I2X2-F1
#
_entry.id   AF-A0A099I2X2-F1
#
_cell.length_a   1.000
_cell.length_b   1.000
_cell.length_c   1.000
_cell.angle_alpha   90.00
_cell.angle_beta   90.00
_cell.angle_gamma   90.00
#
_symmetry.space_group_name_H-M   'P 1'
#
loop_
_entity.id
_entity.type
_entity.pdbx_description
1 polymer ?
#
loop_
_entity_poly.entity_id
_entity_poly.type
_entity_poly.pdbx_seq_one_letter_code
_entity_poly.pdbx_strand_id
1 'polypeptide(L)'
;MIWEEEEFEFDKEKRMKKYIKGELMSYYLLKSRWYELLDKKYFLYHKSPGGSIVRAPEGQCSKDGIQHQAAMNESAIAMEQEPLYQRMEKIRNWMDCLTESQCKVISVYVMKYQCDNLREAARETGFSIDTVNKYTKRAINRIYTRNSNIL
;
A
#
# COMPACT_ATOMS: atom_id res chain seq x y z
N MET A 1 -17.31 20.06 -25.72
CA MET A 1 -17.37 18.62 -25.42
C MET A 1 -17.40 18.52 -23.91
N ILE A 2 -18.57 18.23 -23.33
CA ILE A 2 -18.74 18.06 -21.89
C ILE A 2 -18.47 16.58 -21.64
N TRP A 3 -17.30 16.26 -21.08
CA TRP A 3 -16.83 14.87 -20.87
C TRP A 3 -17.75 14.03 -19.97
N GLU A 4 -18.74 14.66 -19.34
CA GLU A 4 -19.71 14.02 -18.44
C GLU A 4 -20.85 13.30 -19.20
N GLU A 5 -21.03 13.56 -20.50
CA GLU A 5 -22.15 13.03 -21.32
C GLU A 5 -21.75 11.84 -22.22
N GLU A 6 -20.51 11.34 -22.14
CA GLU A 6 -20.11 10.16 -22.91
C GLU A 6 -20.79 8.88 -22.38
N GLU A 7 -21.64 8.27 -23.21
CA GLU A 7 -22.17 6.93 -22.94
C GLU A 7 -21.02 5.91 -22.92
N PHE A 8 -20.75 5.35 -21.74
CA PHE A 8 -19.65 4.43 -21.51
C PHE A 8 -20.16 3.00 -21.28
N GLU A 9 -19.76 2.05 -22.12
CA GLU A 9 -20.02 0.62 -21.89
C GLU A 9 -19.29 0.12 -20.63
N PHE A 10 -20.06 -0.17 -19.58
CA PHE A 10 -19.56 -0.44 -18.23
C PHE A 10 -19.31 -1.93 -18.00
N ASP A 11 -18.12 -2.44 -18.36
CA ASP A 11 -17.68 -3.77 -17.92
C ASP A 11 -17.17 -3.72 -16.46
N LYS A 12 -18.09 -3.94 -15.52
CA LYS A 12 -17.84 -3.94 -14.07
C LYS A 12 -16.76 -4.94 -13.68
N GLU A 13 -16.79 -6.14 -14.24
CA GLU A 13 -15.88 -7.23 -13.88
C GLU A 13 -14.45 -6.90 -14.30
N LYS A 14 -14.26 -6.47 -15.56
CA LYS A 14 -12.95 -6.10 -16.08
C LYS A 14 -12.33 -4.95 -15.30
N ARG A 15 -13.12 -3.93 -14.93
CA ARG A 15 -12.65 -2.84 -14.08
C ARG A 15 -12.25 -3.31 -12.69
N MET A 16 -13.06 -4.16 -12.07
CA MET A 16 -12.76 -4.65 -10.72
C MET A 16 -11.49 -5.50 -10.70
N LYS A 17 -11.28 -6.35 -11.70
CA LYS A 17 -10.03 -7.12 -11.86
C LYS A 17 -8.82 -6.21 -12.09
N LYS A 18 -8.98 -5.13 -12.86
CA LYS A 18 -7.92 -4.11 -13.04
C LYS A 18 -7.60 -3.40 -11.72
N TYR A 19 -8.63 -3.06 -10.94
CA TYR A 19 -8.48 -2.47 -9.61
C TYR A 19 -7.71 -3.40 -8.67
N ILE A 20 -8.12 -4.67 -8.54
CA ILE A 20 -7.42 -5.69 -7.73
C ILE A 20 -5.94 -5.76 -8.13
N LYS A 21 -5.67 -5.84 -9.44
CA LYS A 21 -4.30 -5.90 -9.97
C LYS A 21 -3.49 -4.66 -9.57
N GLY A 22 -4.06 -3.45 -9.70
CA GLY A 22 -3.40 -2.20 -9.34
C GLY A 22 -3.10 -2.06 -7.85
N GLU A 23 -4.04 -2.46 -6.99
CA GLU A 23 -3.81 -2.50 -5.54
C GLU A 23 -2.68 -3.49 -5.17
N LEU A 24 -2.66 -4.69 -5.77
CA LEU A 24 -1.58 -5.66 -5.56
C LEU A 24 -0.21 -5.09 -5.97
N MET A 25 -0.11 -4.42 -7.13
CA MET A 25 1.11 -3.73 -7.59
C MET A 25 1.59 -2.63 -6.63
N SER A 26 0.65 -2.01 -5.91
CA SER A 26 0.93 -0.90 -4.99
C SER A 26 1.48 -1.38 -3.64
N TYR A 27 1.47 -2.68 -3.35
CA TYR A 27 1.82 -3.20 -2.03
C TYR A 27 3.19 -2.72 -1.51
N TYR A 28 4.24 -2.82 -2.31
CA TYR A 28 5.58 -2.41 -1.86
C TYR A 28 5.71 -0.90 -1.68
N LEU A 29 4.95 -0.10 -2.43
CA LEU A 29 4.85 1.33 -2.21
C LEU A 29 4.17 1.64 -0.88
N LEU A 30 3.04 0.99 -0.58
CA LEU A 30 2.34 1.12 0.70
C LEU A 30 3.26 0.72 1.87
N LYS A 31 3.96 -0.41 1.72
CA LYS A 31 4.91 -0.90 2.71
C LYS A 31 6.09 0.06 2.92
N SER A 32 6.64 0.64 1.86
CA SER A 32 7.69 1.68 1.96
C SER A 32 7.20 2.88 2.75
N ARG A 33 6.02 3.40 2.39
CA ARG A 33 5.45 4.56 3.08
C ARG A 33 5.16 4.28 4.55
N TRP A 34 4.71 3.07 4.87
CA TRP A 34 4.51 2.65 6.25
C TRP A 34 5.80 2.73 7.08
N TYR A 35 6.93 2.23 6.55
CA TYR A 35 8.21 2.31 7.25
C TYR A 35 8.70 3.75 7.41
N GLU A 36 8.52 4.61 6.40
CA GLU A 36 8.83 6.04 6.55
C GLU A 36 8.06 6.69 7.71
N LEU A 37 6.80 6.31 7.91
CA LEU A 37 5.98 6.81 9.01
C LEU A 37 6.42 6.25 10.36
N LEU A 38 6.84 4.97 10.42
CA LEU A 38 7.42 4.39 11.62
C LEU A 38 8.73 5.10 12.01
N ASP A 39 9.59 5.40 11.04
CA ASP A 39 10.83 6.14 11.29
C ASP A 39 10.53 7.55 11.80
N LYS A 40 9.61 8.28 11.15
CA LYS A 40 9.17 9.60 11.63
C LYS A 40 8.64 9.56 13.06
N LYS A 41 7.84 8.55 13.38
CA LYS A 41 7.29 8.32 14.73
C LYS A 41 8.41 8.02 15.74
N TYR A 42 9.38 7.19 15.36
CA TYR A 42 10.58 6.92 16.18
C TYR A 42 11.36 8.21 16.46
N PHE A 43 11.63 9.03 15.45
CA PHE A 43 12.33 10.31 15.63
C PHE A 43 11.56 11.29 16.52
N LEU A 44 10.22 11.30 16.47
CA LEU A 44 9.41 12.15 17.35
C LEU A 44 9.56 11.75 18.82
N TYR A 45 9.54 10.46 19.15
CA TYR A 45 9.68 9.99 20.54
C TYR A 45 11.14 10.02 21.05
N HIS A 46 12.12 9.86 20.16
CA HIS A 46 13.53 9.80 20.50
C HIS A 46 14.30 11.09 20.25
N LYS A 47 13.62 12.21 19.94
CA LYS A 47 14.20 13.55 20.04
C LYS A 47 14.61 13.81 21.50
N SER A 48 15.85 13.47 21.84
CA SER A 48 16.51 13.89 23.06
C SER A 48 16.49 15.43 23.17
N PRO A 49 16.28 16.02 24.35
CA PRO A 49 16.32 17.48 24.54
C PRO A 49 17.74 18.08 24.47
N GLY A 50 18.66 17.45 23.74
CA GLY A 50 20.05 17.89 23.60
C GLY A 50 20.33 18.54 22.25
N GLY A 51 20.52 19.86 22.24
CA GLY A 51 21.37 20.50 21.22
C GLY A 51 20.80 21.65 20.38
N SER A 52 20.08 22.61 20.97
CA SER A 52 20.22 24.04 20.63
C SER A 52 19.36 24.88 21.55
N ILE A 53 19.99 25.54 22.53
CA ILE A 53 19.40 26.69 23.20
C ILE A 53 19.49 27.84 22.20
N VAL A 54 18.53 27.92 21.28
CA VAL A 54 18.23 29.21 20.66
C VAL A 54 17.69 30.06 21.80
N ARG A 55 18.49 31.01 22.29
CA ARG A 55 17.99 32.07 23.16
C ARG A 55 16.99 32.87 22.34
N ALA A 56 15.72 32.49 22.42
CA ALA A 56 14.63 33.35 21.99
C ALA A 56 14.67 34.62 22.84
N PRO A 57 14.43 35.82 22.27
CA PRO A 57 14.32 37.04 23.05
C PRO A 57 13.24 36.85 24.11
N GLU A 58 13.43 37.44 25.29
CA GLU A 58 12.55 37.26 26.44
C GLU A 58 11.08 37.51 26.07
N GLY A 59 10.33 36.41 25.94
CA GLY A 59 8.97 36.41 25.42
C GLY A 59 8.49 34.98 25.19
N GLN A 60 8.16 34.29 26.28
CA GLN A 60 7.34 33.06 26.38
C GLN A 60 7.37 32.11 25.16
N CYS A 61 8.39 31.25 25.07
CA CYS A 61 8.20 29.98 24.37
C CYS A 61 7.65 28.98 25.41
N SER A 62 6.33 28.85 25.49
CA SER A 62 5.69 27.95 26.46
C SER A 62 6.07 26.50 26.16
N LYS A 63 6.32 25.70 27.21
CA LYS A 63 6.50 24.25 27.10
C LYS A 63 5.28 23.59 26.44
N ASP A 64 4.11 24.23 26.54
CA ASP A 64 2.86 23.81 25.91
C ASP A 64 2.93 23.86 24.38
N GLY A 65 3.65 24.82 23.78
CA GLY A 65 3.80 24.91 22.32
C GLY A 65 4.55 23.73 21.71
N ILE A 66 5.61 23.25 22.39
CA ILE A 66 6.41 22.10 21.94
C ILE A 66 5.61 20.80 22.10
N GLN A 67 4.88 20.64 23.21
CA GLN A 67 4.02 19.48 23.43
C GLN A 67 2.83 19.45 22.46
N HIS A 68 2.22 20.60 22.20
CA HIS A 68 1.13 20.73 21.23
C HIS A 68 1.60 20.39 19.81
N GLN A 69 2.78 20.85 19.41
CA GLN A 69 3.36 20.54 18.10
C GLN A 69 3.72 19.05 17.96
N ALA A 70 4.23 18.42 19.03
CA ALA A 70 4.47 16.97 19.05
C ALA A 70 3.15 16.18 18.90
N ALA A 71 2.10 16.57 19.64
CA ALA A 71 0.78 15.94 19.56
C ALA A 71 0.13 16.11 18.17
N MET A 72 0.27 17.28 17.54
CA MET A 72 -0.20 17.52 16.17
C MET A 72 0.55 16.65 15.15
N ASN A 73 1.87 16.52 15.28
CA ASN A 73 2.67 15.67 14.40
C ASN A 73 2.33 14.18 14.57
N GLU A 74 2.09 13.73 15.80
CA GLU A 74 1.66 12.36 16.09
C GLU A 74 0.28 12.06 15.51
N SER A 75 -0.67 12.99 15.68
CA SER A 75 -2.00 12.90 15.09
C SER A 75 -1.95 12.83 13.56
N ALA A 76 -1.15 13.68 12.92
CA ALA A 76 -0.96 13.67 11.47
C ALA A 76 -0.39 12.33 10.96
N ILE A 77 0.59 11.75 11.69
CA ILE A 77 1.13 10.43 11.35
C ILE A 77 0.05 9.35 11.50
N ALA A 78 -0.71 9.35 12.59
CA ALA A 78 -1.78 8.38 12.80
C ALA A 78 -2.86 8.45 11.72
N MET A 79 -3.26 9.67 11.32
CA MET A 79 -4.22 9.90 10.23
C MET A 79 -3.73 9.36 8.89
N GLU A 80 -2.41 9.34 8.64
CA GLU A 80 -1.83 8.76 7.43
C GLU A 80 -1.63 7.24 7.53
N GLN A 81 -1.32 6.73 8.73
CA GLN A 81 -1.09 5.30 8.96
C GLN A 81 -2.37 4.48 8.78
N GLU A 82 -3.50 4.93 9.31
CA GLU A 82 -4.76 4.18 9.27
C GLU A 82 -5.19 3.76 7.84
N PRO A 83 -5.30 4.67 6.84
CA PRO A 83 -5.69 4.28 5.49
C PRO A 83 -4.65 3.39 4.80
N LEU A 84 -3.36 3.54 5.12
CA LEU A 84 -2.31 2.66 4.60
C LEU A 84 -2.46 1.25 5.17
N TYR A 85 -2.71 1.13 6.48
CA TYR A 85 -2.94 -0.14 7.15
C TYR A 85 -4.15 -0.86 6.55
N GLN A 86 -5.28 -0.16 6.40
CA GLN A 86 -6.50 -0.73 5.82
C GLN A 86 -6.27 -1.26 4.39
N ARG A 87 -5.53 -0.53 3.55
CA ARG A 87 -5.18 -1.00 2.20
C ARG A 87 -4.27 -2.22 2.21
N MET A 88 -3.25 -2.23 3.07
CA MET A 88 -2.36 -3.39 3.21
C MET A 88 -3.10 -4.62 3.77
N GLU A 89 -4.01 -4.43 4.71
CA GLU A 89 -4.86 -5.48 5.27
C GLU A 89 -5.81 -6.05 4.21
N LYS A 90 -6.41 -5.19 3.39
CA LYS A 90 -7.21 -5.62 2.23
C LYS A 90 -6.41 -6.51 1.29
N ILE A 91 -5.17 -6.13 0.97
CA ILE A 91 -4.26 -6.92 0.14
C ILE A 91 -3.93 -8.26 0.82
N ARG A 92 -3.66 -8.27 2.13
CA ARG A 92 -3.40 -9.50 2.90
C ARG A 92 -4.59 -10.47 2.81
N ASN A 93 -5.81 -9.98 3.06
CA ASN A 93 -7.02 -10.79 2.99
C ASN A 93 -7.25 -11.38 1.59
N TRP A 94 -6.91 -10.63 0.53
CA TRP A 94 -6.95 -11.16 -0.83
C TRP A 94 -5.91 -12.25 -1.08
N MET A 95 -4.70 -12.10 -0.55
CA MET A 95 -3.64 -13.12 -0.65
C MET A 95 -4.05 -14.39 0.10
N ASP A 96 -4.68 -14.29 1.27
CA ASP A 96 -5.13 -15.44 2.07
C ASP A 96 -6.19 -16.30 1.35
N CYS A 97 -6.86 -15.74 0.35
CA CYS A 97 -7.82 -16.49 -0.47
C CYS A 97 -7.17 -17.38 -1.53
N LEU A 98 -5.86 -17.23 -1.79
CA LEU A 98 -5.14 -17.89 -2.87
C LEU A 98 -4.50 -19.21 -2.41
N THR A 99 -4.25 -20.10 -3.37
CA THR A 99 -3.39 -21.28 -3.11
C THR A 99 -1.93 -20.85 -2.98
N GLU A 100 -1.08 -21.63 -2.31
CA GLU A 100 0.34 -21.33 -2.15
C GLU A 100 1.06 -20.97 -3.48
N SER A 101 0.82 -21.75 -4.54
CA SER A 101 1.42 -21.48 -5.86
C SER A 101 0.95 -20.16 -6.48
N GLN A 102 -0.31 -19.80 -6.25
CA GLN A 102 -0.87 -18.51 -6.68
C GLN A 102 -0.30 -17.36 -5.85
N CYS A 103 -0.19 -17.51 -4.53
CA CYS A 103 0.47 -16.55 -3.65
C CYS A 103 1.90 -16.27 -4.12
N LYS A 104 2.69 -17.32 -4.39
CA LYS A 104 4.06 -17.19 -4.86
C LYS A 104 4.15 -16.43 -6.18
N VAL A 105 3.27 -16.73 -7.13
CA VAL A 105 3.22 -16.01 -8.41
C VAL A 105 2.81 -14.56 -8.23
N ILE A 106 1.79 -14.27 -7.42
CA ILE A 106 1.32 -12.90 -7.21
C ILE A 106 2.37 -12.06 -6.49
N SER A 107 3.00 -12.57 -5.43
CA SER A 107 4.03 -11.85 -4.69
C SER A 107 5.23 -11.48 -5.54
N VAL A 108 5.67 -12.39 -6.42
CA VAL A 108 6.82 -12.15 -7.30
C VAL A 108 6.42 -11.36 -8.54
N TYR A 109 5.50 -11.87 -9.36
CA TYR A 109 5.24 -11.27 -10.67
C TYR A 109 4.41 -9.98 -10.58
N VAL A 110 3.36 -9.96 -9.76
CA VAL A 110 2.43 -8.83 -9.71
C VAL A 110 2.90 -7.77 -8.72
N MET A 111 3.30 -8.16 -7.51
CA MET A 111 3.66 -7.22 -6.46
C MET A 111 5.09 -6.70 -6.66
N LYS A 112 6.09 -7.60 -6.78
CA LYS A 112 7.51 -7.21 -6.91
C LYS A 112 7.86 -6.69 -8.30
N TYR A 113 7.52 -7.43 -9.36
CA TYR A 113 7.87 -7.06 -10.74
C TYR A 113 6.82 -6.23 -11.47
N GLN A 114 5.71 -5.87 -10.81
CA GLN A 114 4.66 -5.02 -11.36
C GLN A 114 4.15 -5.45 -12.75
N CYS A 115 4.15 -6.76 -13.03
CA CYS A 115 3.79 -7.37 -14.30
C CYS A 115 4.69 -7.05 -15.52
N ASP A 116 5.91 -6.54 -15.33
CA ASP A 116 6.80 -6.24 -16.45
C ASP A 116 7.78 -7.39 -16.74
N ASN A 117 8.49 -7.87 -15.73
CA ASN A 117 9.60 -8.82 -15.89
C ASN A 117 9.17 -10.29 -15.79
N LEU A 118 8.32 -10.74 -16.72
CA LEU A 118 7.72 -12.08 -16.69
C LEU A 118 8.74 -13.24 -16.73
N ARG A 119 9.82 -13.12 -17.53
CA ARG A 119 10.86 -14.15 -17.60
C ARG A 119 11.61 -14.30 -16.28
N GLU A 120 11.91 -13.17 -15.66
CA GLU A 120 12.59 -13.12 -14.37
C GLU A 120 11.69 -13.66 -13.25
N ALA A 121 10.41 -13.30 -13.28
CA ALA A 121 9.41 -13.85 -12.36
C ALA A 121 9.25 -15.38 -12.52
N ALA A 122 9.28 -15.90 -13.75
CA ALA A 122 9.26 -17.34 -14.00
C ALA A 122 10.49 -18.03 -13.41
N ARG A 123 11.68 -17.46 -13.60
CA ARG A 123 12.93 -17.95 -13.00
C ARG A 123 12.88 -17.97 -11.48
N GLU A 124 12.46 -16.87 -10.85
CA GLU A 124 12.41 -16.74 -9.39
C GLU A 124 11.32 -17.62 -8.75
N THR A 125 10.18 -17.78 -9.43
CA THR A 125 9.10 -18.66 -8.93
C THR A 125 9.37 -20.14 -9.17
N GLY A 126 10.23 -20.48 -10.13
CA GLY A 126 10.49 -21.85 -10.58
C GLY A 126 9.39 -22.43 -11.48
N PHE A 127 8.47 -21.58 -11.97
CA PHE A 127 7.38 -21.97 -12.86
C PHE A 127 7.70 -21.61 -14.32
N SER A 128 7.05 -22.28 -15.27
CA SER A 128 7.11 -21.84 -16.67
C SER A 128 6.39 -20.49 -16.86
N ILE A 129 6.79 -19.74 -17.88
CA ILE A 129 6.17 -18.45 -18.25
C ILE A 129 4.64 -18.57 -18.40
N ASP A 130 4.18 -19.63 -19.06
CA ASP A 130 2.75 -19.89 -19.24
C ASP A 130 2.04 -20.15 -17.91
N THR A 131 2.70 -20.86 -16.99
CA THR A 131 2.16 -21.13 -15.66
C THR A 131 2.05 -19.85 -14.84
N VAL A 132 3.03 -18.95 -14.89
CA VAL A 132 2.98 -17.64 -14.23
C VAL A 132 1.80 -16.82 -14.75
N ASN A 133 1.62 -16.73 -16.07
CA ASN A 133 0.48 -16.03 -16.67
C ASN A 133 -0.87 -16.66 -16.26
N LYS A 134 -0.95 -17.98 -16.30
CA LYS A 134 -2.16 -18.74 -15.94
C LYS A 134 -2.52 -18.57 -14.47
N TYR A 135 -1.56 -18.67 -13.56
CA TYR A 135 -1.77 -18.50 -12.13
C TYR A 135 -2.11 -17.06 -11.78
N THR A 136 -1.52 -16.08 -12.45
CA THR A 136 -1.88 -14.66 -12.29
C THR A 136 -3.35 -14.42 -12.63
N LYS A 137 -3.81 -14.86 -13.82
CA LYS A 137 -5.21 -14.73 -14.23
C LYS A 137 -6.16 -15.44 -13.27
N ARG A 138 -5.82 -16.67 -12.86
CA ARG A 138 -6.63 -17.47 -11.92
C ARG A 138 -6.71 -16.83 -10.54
N ALA A 139 -5.61 -16.29 -10.04
CA ALA A 139 -5.55 -15.62 -8.75
C ALA A 139 -6.43 -14.35 -8.73
N ILE A 140 -6.30 -13.49 -9.75
CA ILE A 140 -7.13 -12.28 -9.86
C ILE A 140 -8.62 -12.64 -9.95
N ASN A 141 -8.97 -13.65 -10.77
CA ASN A 141 -10.36 -14.14 -10.83
C ASN A 141 -10.83 -14.67 -9.47
N ARG A 142 -10.00 -15.43 -8.76
CA ARG A 142 -10.34 -16.00 -7.45
C ARG A 142 -10.57 -14.92 -6.40
N ILE A 143 -9.73 -13.88 -6.38
CA ILE A 143 -9.93 -12.72 -5.50
C ILE A 143 -11.24 -12.04 -5.84
N TYR A 144 -11.50 -11.75 -7.11
CA TYR A 144 -12.74 -11.13 -7.56
C TYR A 144 -13.97 -11.94 -7.13
N THR A 145 -14.02 -13.24 -7.45
CA THR A 145 -15.18 -14.08 -7.15
C THR A 145 -15.42 -14.26 -5.65
N ARG A 146 -14.37 -14.31 -4.81
CA ARG A 146 -14.55 -14.42 -3.36
C ARG A 146 -14.94 -13.11 -2.67
N ASN A 147 -14.69 -11.98 -3.33
CA ASN A 147 -14.93 -10.66 -2.76
C ASN A 147 -15.99 -9.86 -3.54
N SER A 148 -16.72 -10.50 -4.47
CA SER A 148 -17.70 -9.84 -5.34
C SER A 148 -18.87 -9.19 -4.61
N ASN A 149 -19.09 -9.56 -3.35
CA ASN A 149 -20.14 -9.02 -2.50
C ASN A 149 -19.66 -7.83 -1.63
N ILE A 150 -18.34 -7.57 -1.59
CA ILE A 150 -17.69 -6.60 -0.67
C ILE A 150 -16.84 -5.57 -1.46
N LEU A 151 -16.61 -5.81 -2.76
CA LEU A 151 -15.90 -4.93 -3.70
C LEU A 151 -16.85 -4.14 -4.58
#